data_AF-A0A2G5E2H0-F1
#
_entry.id   AF-A0A2G5E2H0-F1
#
_cell.length_a   1.000
_cell.length_b   1.000
_cell.length_c   1.000
_cell.angle_alpha   90.00
_cell.angle_beta   90.00
_cell.angle_gamma   90.00
#
_symmetry.space_group_name_H-M   'P 1'
#
loop_
_entity.id
_entity.type
_entity.pdbx_description
1 polymer ?
#
loop_
_entity_poly.entity_id
_entity_poly.type
_entity_poly.pdbx_seq_one_letter_code
_entity_poly.pdbx_strand_id
1 'polypeptide(L)'
;MLTINGEIHVTHKTARPFSKWDVEKLGEEAGLCLVEEVKFTLFDYPGYHNKKGSGRNSNKTFPVGQCSTFKFALLTSRSICLDRLMI
;
A
#
# COMPACT_ATOMS: atom_id res chain seq x y z
N MET A 1 8.79 -7.62 13.83
CA MET A 1 7.63 -8.53 13.92
C MET A 1 6.39 -7.69 14.18
N LEU A 2 5.24 -7.97 13.52
CA LEU A 2 4.01 -7.22 13.76
C LEU A 2 3.40 -7.65 15.11
N THR A 3 2.92 -6.68 15.91
CA THR A 3 2.25 -6.97 17.18
C THR A 3 0.81 -7.41 16.96
N ILE A 4 0.18 -7.99 17.98
CA ILE A 4 -1.27 -8.18 17.96
C ILE A 4 -1.94 -6.80 17.81
N ASN A 5 -2.87 -6.69 16.84
CA ASN A 5 -3.51 -5.44 16.38
C ASN A 5 -2.59 -4.43 15.66
N GLY A 6 -1.36 -4.81 15.31
CA GLY A 6 -0.52 -3.97 14.45
C GLY A 6 -1.04 -3.97 13.01
N GLU A 7 -0.82 -2.85 12.32
CA GLU A 7 -1.14 -2.70 10.90
C GLU A 7 0.13 -2.41 10.07
N ILE A 8 0.11 -2.86 8.81
CA ILE A 8 1.13 -2.54 7.81
C ILE A 8 0.47 -1.66 6.76
N HIS A 9 0.97 -0.44 6.59
CA HIS A 9 0.44 0.51 5.60
C HIS A 9 1.45 0.65 4.47
N VAL A 10 1.02 0.35 3.24
CA VAL A 10 1.86 0.43 2.05
C VAL A 10 1.24 1.41 1.07
N THR A 11 1.87 2.57 0.87
CA THR A 11 1.47 3.51 -0.18
C THR A 11 2.18 3.17 -1.49
N HIS A 12 1.41 2.85 -2.52
CA HIS A 12 1.95 2.40 -3.81
C HIS A 12 1.26 3.05 -5.00
N LYS A 13 2.01 3.16 -6.11
CA LYS A 13 1.47 3.61 -7.40
C LYS A 13 0.58 2.52 -7.99
N THR A 14 -0.67 2.87 -8.28
CA THR A 14 -1.68 1.96 -8.85
C THR A 14 -1.81 2.10 -10.37
N ALA A 15 -1.08 3.03 -10.99
CA ALA A 15 -0.96 3.12 -12.45
C ALA A 15 0.13 2.17 -13.00
N ARG A 16 -0.01 1.75 -14.26
CA ARG A 16 1.03 0.98 -14.97
C ARG A 16 2.34 1.78 -15.06
N PRO A 17 3.50 1.11 -14.97
CA PRO A 17 3.70 -0.33 -14.85
C PRO A 17 3.62 -0.87 -13.41
N PHE A 18 3.56 0.01 -12.42
CA PHE A 18 3.68 -0.33 -10.99
C PHE A 18 2.52 -1.18 -10.47
N SER A 19 1.33 -1.03 -11.06
CA SER A 19 0.17 -1.86 -10.74
C SER A 19 0.41 -3.36 -10.94
N LYS A 20 1.39 -3.76 -11.76
CA LYS A 20 1.75 -5.17 -11.97
C LYS A 20 2.38 -5.83 -10.74
N TRP A 21 2.79 -5.04 -9.75
CA TRP A 21 3.38 -5.58 -8.52
C TRP A 21 2.34 -6.25 -7.62
N ASP A 22 1.06 -5.91 -7.79
CA ASP A 22 -0.06 -6.57 -7.11
C ASP A 22 0.15 -6.69 -5.58
N VAL A 23 0.20 -5.53 -4.92
CA VAL A 23 0.54 -5.41 -3.49
C VAL A 23 -0.45 -6.18 -2.61
N GLU A 24 -1.72 -6.24 -3.00
CA GLU A 24 -2.75 -7.03 -2.32
C GLU A 24 -2.37 -8.51 -2.31
N LYS A 25 -2.07 -9.08 -3.48
CA LYS A 25 -1.68 -10.49 -3.62
C LYS A 25 -0.40 -10.81 -2.85
N LEU A 26 0.60 -9.92 -2.90
CA LEU A 26 1.84 -10.10 -2.13
C LEU A 26 1.59 -10.10 -0.62
N GLY A 27 0.63 -9.28 -0.14
CA GLY A 27 0.21 -9.29 1.25
C GLY A 27 -0.47 -10.61 1.65
N GLU A 28 -1.36 -11.10 0.80
CA GLU A 28 -2.05 -12.39 0.98
C GLU A 28 -1.06 -13.56 1.06
N GLU A 29 -0.12 -13.64 0.11
CA GLU A 29 0.94 -14.66 0.09
C GLU A 29 1.84 -14.59 1.33
N ALA A 30 1.96 -13.42 1.96
CA ALA A 30 2.68 -13.21 3.22
C ALA A 30 1.84 -13.51 4.49
N GLY A 31 0.60 -13.97 4.35
CA GLY A 31 -0.31 -14.28 5.47
C GLY A 31 -0.99 -13.06 6.09
N LEU A 32 -1.12 -11.96 5.33
CA LEU A 32 -1.80 -10.75 5.73
C LEU A 32 -3.17 -10.64 5.04
N CYS A 33 -4.16 -10.06 5.71
CA CYS A 33 -5.45 -9.69 5.08
C CYS A 33 -5.45 -8.20 4.79
N LEU A 34 -5.92 -7.82 3.60
CA LEU A 34 -6.19 -6.43 3.25
C LEU A 34 -7.42 -5.97 4.02
N VAL A 35 -7.25 -4.97 4.88
CA VAL A 35 -8.32 -4.38 5.69
C VAL A 35 -8.96 -3.22 4.93
N GLU A 36 -8.16 -2.41 4.27
CA GLU A 36 -8.63 -1.19 3.58
C GLU A 36 -7.67 -0.79 2.45
N GLU A 37 -8.21 -0.26 1.36
CA GLU A 37 -7.47 0.51 0.37
C GLU A 37 -7.99 1.96 0.35
N VAL A 38 -7.12 2.93 0.64
CA VAL A 38 -7.46 4.36 0.64
C VAL A 38 -6.69 5.06 -0.47
N LYS A 39 -7.37 5.84 -1.32
CA LYS A 39 -6.70 6.67 -2.33
C LYS A 39 -5.73 7.63 -1.67
N PHE A 40 -4.49 7.67 -2.15
CA PHE A 40 -3.51 8.63 -1.68
C PHE A 40 -3.76 10.00 -2.30
N THR A 41 -3.76 11.03 -1.46
CA THR A 41 -3.79 12.42 -1.88
C THR A 41 -2.71 13.21 -1.15
N LEU A 42 -2.06 14.13 -1.87
CA LEU A 42 -1.03 15.00 -1.30
C LEU A 42 -1.60 15.93 -0.22
N PHE A 43 -2.90 16.25 -0.29
CA PHE A 43 -3.55 17.16 0.65
C PHE A 43 -3.57 16.63 2.08
N ASP A 44 -3.59 15.31 2.27
CA ASP A 44 -3.63 14.68 3.59
C ASP A 44 -2.26 14.69 4.29
N TYR A 45 -1.19 15.02 3.57
CA TYR A 45 0.20 14.95 4.05
C TYR A 45 0.92 16.29 3.88
N PRO A 46 0.57 17.32 4.68
CA PRO A 46 1.24 18.60 4.63
C PRO A 46 2.75 18.43 4.90
N GLY A 47 3.57 18.92 3.97
CA GLY A 47 5.03 18.79 4.03
C GLY A 47 5.61 17.61 3.26
N TYR A 48 4.78 16.70 2.72
CA TYR A 48 5.28 15.66 1.82
C TYR A 48 5.76 16.26 0.49
N HIS A 49 7.05 16.05 0.19
CA HIS A 49 7.69 16.47 -1.05
C HIS A 49 8.46 15.30 -1.65
N ASN A 50 7.95 14.73 -2.75
CA ASN A 50 8.61 13.61 -3.42
C ASN A 50 9.82 14.07 -4.23
N LYS A 51 10.92 13.32 -4.16
CA LYS A 51 12.16 13.61 -4.88
C LYS A 51 12.74 12.36 -5.53
N LYS A 52 13.41 12.54 -6.68
CA LYS A 52 14.17 11.48 -7.34
C LYS A 52 15.45 11.21 -6.56
N GLY A 53 15.76 9.94 -6.31
CA GLY A 53 16.91 9.54 -5.51
C GLY A 53 18.26 9.61 -6.24
N SER A 54 18.28 9.56 -7.58
CA SER A 54 19.53 9.50 -8.36
C SER A 54 19.41 10.06 -9.79
N GLY A 55 20.56 10.16 -10.48
CA GLY A 55 20.68 10.59 -11.87
C GLY A 55 20.72 12.11 -12.06
N ARG A 56 20.73 12.56 -13.32
CA ARG A 56 20.84 13.99 -13.70
C ARG A 56 19.71 14.87 -13.13
N ASN A 57 18.59 14.27 -12.76
CA ASN A 57 17.44 14.94 -12.16
C ASN A 57 17.26 14.58 -10.67
N SER A 58 18.32 14.15 -9.99
CA SER A 58 18.31 13.94 -8.54
C SER A 58 17.77 15.17 -7.81
N ASN A 59 17.12 14.95 -6.66
CA ASN A 59 16.43 15.97 -5.85
C ASN A 59 15.24 16.69 -6.52
N LYS A 60 14.98 16.50 -7.82
CA LYS A 60 13.78 17.05 -8.47
C LYS A 60 12.55 16.20 -8.18
N THR A 61 11.37 16.82 -8.23
CA THR A 61 10.08 16.14 -8.09
C THR A 61 9.73 15.31 -9.34
N PHE A 62 8.68 14.50 -9.21
CA PHE A 62 8.07 13.75 -10.31
C PHE A 62 6.54 13.67 -10.15
N PRO A 63 5.79 13.41 -11.22
CA PRO A 63 4.36 13.14 -11.11
C PRO A 63 4.11 11.92 -10.22
N VAL A 64 3.37 12.13 -9.13
CA VAL A 64 2.97 11.03 -8.23
C VAL A 64 2.03 10.09 -8.98
N GLY A 65 1.01 10.63 -9.65
CA GLY A 65 0.02 9.85 -10.40
C GLY A 65 -0.97 9.14 -9.47
N GLN A 66 -1.69 8.15 -9.99
CA GLN A 66 -2.63 7.35 -9.20
C GLN A 66 -1.86 6.50 -8.19
N CYS A 67 -2.20 6.66 -6.91
CA CYS A 67 -1.62 5.94 -5.79
C CYS A 67 -2.71 5.60 -4.77
N SER A 68 -2.51 4.51 -4.04
CA SER A 68 -3.35 4.11 -2.92
C SER A 68 -2.48 3.66 -1.75
N THR A 69 -3.00 3.76 -0.54
CA THR A 69 -2.44 3.15 0.67
C THR A 69 -3.25 1.91 1.00
N PHE A 70 -2.59 0.76 0.96
CA PHE A 70 -3.13 -0.54 1.34
C PHE A 70 -2.81 -0.77 2.82
N LYS A 71 -3.82 -1.06 3.62
CA LYS A 71 -3.69 -1.36 5.05
C LYS A 71 -3.90 -2.84 5.26
N PHE A 72 -2.89 -3.50 5.81
CA PHE A 72 -2.91 -4.93 6.09
C PHE A 72 -2.83 -5.20 7.58
N ALA A 73 -3.45 -6.29 8.00
CA ALA A 73 -3.33 -6.82 9.36
C ALA A 73 -3.03 -8.32 9.32
N LEU A 74 -2.55 -8.87 10.44
CA LEU A 74 -2.41 -10.32 10.58
C LEU A 74 -3.79 -10.99 10.50
N LEU A 75 -3.85 -12.09 9.76
CA LEU A 75 -4.96 -13.04 9.88
C LEU A 75 -4.93 -13.63 11.29
N THR A 76 -5.77 -13.11 12.18
CA THR A 76 -6.03 -13.77 13.47
C THR A 76 -7.17 -14.77 13.27
N SER A 77 -7.20 -15.85 14.04
CA SER A 77 -8.26 -16.87 13.99
C SER A 77 -9.68 -16.33 14.24
N ARG A 78 -9.81 -15.07 14.71
CA ARG A 78 -11.08 -14.35 14.88
C ARG A 78 -11.43 -13.42 13.71
N SER A 79 -10.49 -13.15 12.81
CA SER A 79 -10.66 -12.28 11.64
C SER A 79 -10.53 -13.14 10.39
N ILE A 80 -11.56 -13.92 10.11
CA ILE A 80 -11.74 -14.46 8.77
C ILE A 80 -12.00 -13.25 7.87
N CYS A 81 -11.13 -13.04 6.88
CA CYS A 81 -11.32 -12.11 5.77
C CYS A 81 -12.60 -12.59 5.03
N LEU A 82 -13.77 -12.12 5.49
CA LEU A 82 -15.07 -12.78 5.27
C LEU A 82 -15.62 -12.64 3.84
N ASP A 83 -14.89 -12.01 2.93
CA ASP A 83 -15.42 -11.69 1.59
C ASP A 83 -14.77 -12.46 0.43
N ARG A 84 -13.90 -13.45 0.66
CA ARG A 84 -13.27 -14.21 -0.46
C ARG A 84 -13.31 -15.73 -0.41
N LEU A 85 -13.93 -16.33 0.60
CA LEU A 85 -14.09 -17.80 0.72
C LEU A 85 -15.52 -18.30 0.46
N MET A 86 -16.37 -17.50 -0.20
CA MET A 86 -17.68 -17.94 -0.71
C MET A 86 -17.80 -17.78 -2.22
N ILE A 87 -17.00 -18.54 -2.98
CA ILE A 87 -17.40 -19.11 -4.28
C ILE A 87 -16.88 -20.55 -4.34
#